data_AF-A0A0A2KZP9-F1
#
_entry.id   AF-A0A0A2KZP9-F1
#
_cell.length_a   1.000
_cell.length_b   1.000
_cell.length_c   1.000
_cell.angle_alpha   90.00
_cell.angle_beta   90.00
_cell.angle_gamma   90.00
#
_symmetry.space_group_name_H-M   'P 1'
#
loop_
_entity.id
_entity.type
_entity.pdbx_description
1 polymer ?
#
loop_
_entity_poly.entity_id
_entity_poly.type
_entity_poly.pdbx_seq_one_letter_code
_entity_poly.pdbx_strand_id
1 'polypeptide(L)'
;MRLATILPAFAAFHLVQGLEAPVPGYGVEEFSWEVETKPGGPKVILNGTVQEIYAELININPTYDRDFAANKPAPASVGTRDETSHLHKRLDVTCNDYDQAIRERIQEGISYLRGVSGQPSNGPGPGNCGRVSCSYNSAIWWCNDNTSPKTLGSFNNIADSAQVIINQCGPTEVYVSGEENHGDGWRGIVRWSAC
;
A
#
# COMPACT_ATOMS: atom_id res chain seq x y z
N MET A 1 35.14 -41.23 38.20
CA MET A 1 34.70 -39.84 37.98
C MET A 1 34.34 -39.67 36.51
N ARG A 2 33.07 -39.48 36.18
CA ARG A 2 32.63 -39.11 34.82
C ARG A 2 32.34 -37.61 34.83
N LEU A 3 33.12 -36.83 34.09
CA LEU A 3 32.90 -35.40 33.88
C LEU A 3 31.78 -35.24 32.84
N ALA A 4 30.63 -34.73 33.27
CA ALA A 4 29.56 -34.31 32.37
C ALA A 4 29.85 -32.91 31.87
N THR A 5 30.19 -32.77 30.59
CA THR A 5 30.26 -31.49 29.89
C THR A 5 28.86 -30.99 29.61
N ILE A 6 28.46 -29.91 30.30
CA ILE A 6 27.22 -29.19 30.04
C ILE A 6 27.50 -28.21 28.90
N LEU A 7 26.92 -28.45 27.72
CA LEU A 7 26.88 -27.49 26.62
C LEU A 7 25.89 -26.38 26.97
N PRO A 8 26.26 -25.08 26.86
CA PRO A 8 25.31 -23.99 27.03
C PRO A 8 24.36 -23.98 25.84
N ALA A 9 23.07 -24.15 26.10
CA ALA A 9 22.03 -23.93 25.12
C ALA A 9 21.95 -22.41 24.85
N PHE A 10 22.51 -21.97 23.72
CA PHE A 10 22.28 -20.62 23.22
C PHE A 10 20.83 -20.53 22.74
N ALA A 11 19.97 -19.90 23.55
CA ALA A 11 18.66 -19.48 23.09
C ALA A 11 18.86 -18.44 21.97
N ALA A 12 18.50 -18.80 20.74
CA ALA A 12 18.44 -17.84 19.64
C ALA A 12 17.28 -16.87 19.93
N PHE A 13 17.62 -15.68 20.41
CA PHE A 13 16.67 -14.56 20.43
C PHE A 13 16.46 -14.11 18.99
N HIS A 14 15.37 -14.58 18.37
CA HIS A 14 14.85 -13.94 17.18
C HIS A 14 14.38 -12.55 17.59
N LEU A 15 15.12 -11.50 17.19
CA LEU A 15 14.62 -10.14 17.24
C LEU A 15 13.41 -10.07 16.31
N VAL A 16 12.21 -10.08 16.89
CA VAL A 16 11.00 -9.62 16.20
C VAL A 16 11.17 -8.11 16.07
N GLN A 17 11.72 -7.66 14.94
CA GLN A 17 11.72 -6.24 14.63
C GLN A 17 10.26 -5.83 14.39
N GLY A 18 9.73 -4.98 15.27
CA GLY A 18 8.41 -4.39 15.07
C GLY A 18 8.41 -3.56 13.78
N LEU A 19 7.32 -3.62 13.02
CA LEU A 19 7.16 -2.80 11.83
C LEU A 19 7.16 -1.32 12.25
N GLU A 20 8.08 -0.53 11.69
CA GLU A 20 8.23 0.91 11.98
C GLU A 20 7.56 1.76 10.90
N ALA A 21 6.92 2.85 11.31
CA ALA A 21 6.23 3.76 10.41
C ALA A 21 7.23 4.51 9.51
N PRO A 22 6.80 4.95 8.31
CA PRO A 22 7.66 5.68 7.39
C PRO A 22 8.13 7.03 7.98
N VAL A 23 7.32 7.66 8.82
CA VAL A 23 7.58 8.99 9.41
C VAL A 23 7.97 8.82 10.89
N PRO A 24 9.08 9.42 11.36
CA PRO A 24 9.47 9.34 12.77
C PRO A 24 8.38 9.84 13.71
N GLY A 25 8.09 9.07 14.77
CA GLY A 25 7.06 9.38 15.75
C GLY A 25 5.64 8.95 15.35
N TYR A 26 5.46 8.33 14.19
CA TYR A 26 4.17 7.80 13.75
C TYR A 26 3.97 6.37 14.24
N GLY A 27 2.72 5.99 14.44
CA GLY A 27 2.32 4.61 14.72
C GLY A 27 2.19 3.78 13.43
N VAL A 28 2.29 2.46 13.59
CA VAL A 28 1.91 1.50 12.56
C VAL A 28 0.65 0.77 13.03
N GLU A 29 -0.37 0.77 12.18
CA GLU A 29 -1.57 -0.03 12.38
C GLU A 29 -1.74 -1.03 11.23
N GLU A 30 -2.13 -2.24 11.59
CA GLU A 30 -2.63 -3.20 10.61
C GLU A 30 -4.02 -2.74 10.18
N PHE A 31 -4.15 -2.34 8.92
CA PHE A 31 -5.38 -1.77 8.41
C PHE A 31 -6.25 -2.87 7.81
N SER A 32 -7.56 -2.68 8.01
CA SER A 32 -8.59 -3.60 7.54
C SER A 32 -9.03 -3.23 6.12
N TRP A 33 -9.21 -4.24 5.29
CA TRP A 33 -9.61 -4.10 3.90
C TRP A 33 -11.03 -4.59 3.70
N GLU A 34 -11.95 -3.68 3.40
CA GLU A 34 -13.31 -4.06 3.02
C GLU A 34 -13.34 -4.37 1.52
N VAL A 35 -13.33 -5.65 1.16
CA VAL A 35 -13.22 -6.14 -0.23
C VAL A 35 -14.39 -7.01 -0.65
N GLU A 36 -14.69 -7.04 -1.94
CA GLU A 36 -15.63 -7.99 -2.53
C GLU A 36 -14.88 -9.21 -3.08
N THR A 37 -15.33 -10.43 -2.78
CA THR A 37 -14.74 -11.68 -3.30
C THR A 37 -15.32 -12.09 -4.65
N LYS A 38 -16.48 -11.54 -5.00
CA LYS A 38 -17.16 -11.68 -6.28
C LYS A 38 -17.91 -10.39 -6.59
N PRO A 39 -18.10 -10.03 -7.87
CA PRO A 39 -18.73 -8.77 -8.22
C PRO A 39 -20.15 -8.66 -7.65
N GLY A 40 -20.43 -7.58 -6.90
CA GLY A 40 -21.73 -7.35 -6.27
C GLY A 40 -22.07 -8.33 -5.13
N GLY A 41 -21.07 -9.08 -4.65
CA GLY A 41 -21.20 -10.00 -3.52
C GLY A 41 -21.18 -9.28 -2.17
N PRO A 42 -21.35 -10.05 -1.06
CA PRO A 42 -21.10 -9.51 0.26
C PRO A 42 -19.62 -9.11 0.37
N LYS A 43 -19.39 -8.00 1.08
CA LYS A 43 -18.04 -7.56 1.40
C LYS A 43 -17.50 -8.32 2.61
N VAL A 44 -16.20 -8.58 2.60
CA VAL A 44 -15.47 -9.21 3.70
C VAL A 44 -14.36 -8.29 4.17
N ILE A 45 -13.94 -8.46 5.41
CA ILE A 45 -12.80 -7.73 5.97
C ILE A 45 -11.60 -8.68 5.95
N LEU A 46 -10.54 -8.29 5.24
CA LEU A 46 -9.25 -8.98 5.22
C LEU A 46 -8.16 -8.05 5.78
N ASN A 47 -7.14 -8.64 6.40
CA ASN A 47 -6.01 -7.91 6.96
C ASN A 47 -4.71 -8.34 6.25
N GLY A 48 -3.76 -7.41 6.13
CA GLY A 48 -2.46 -7.65 5.51
C GLY A 48 -2.13 -6.65 4.40
N THR A 49 -1.10 -6.96 3.63
CA THR A 49 -0.70 -6.24 2.42
C THR A 49 -1.62 -6.58 1.25
N VAL A 50 -1.61 -5.74 0.21
CA VAL A 50 -2.38 -6.00 -0.99
C VAL A 50 -2.01 -7.33 -1.66
N GLN A 51 -0.75 -7.76 -1.57
CA GLN A 51 -0.30 -9.05 -2.11
C GLN A 51 -0.92 -10.22 -1.36
N GLU A 52 -0.92 -10.18 -0.03
CA GLU A 52 -1.52 -11.22 0.81
C GLU A 52 -3.04 -11.29 0.59
N ILE A 53 -3.67 -10.13 0.49
CA ILE A 53 -5.11 -10.04 0.24
C ILE A 53 -5.47 -10.52 -1.15
N TYR A 54 -4.70 -10.13 -2.17
CA TYR A 54 -4.92 -10.63 -3.51
C TYR A 54 -4.75 -12.16 -3.56
N ALA A 55 -3.74 -12.72 -2.90
CA ALA A 55 -3.57 -14.17 -2.80
C ALA A 55 -4.79 -14.84 -2.13
N GLU A 56 -5.31 -14.27 -1.05
CA GLU A 56 -6.51 -14.79 -0.39
C GLU A 56 -7.77 -14.66 -1.27
N LEU A 57 -7.91 -13.57 -2.02
CA LEU A 57 -9.01 -13.40 -2.98
C LEU A 57 -8.96 -14.45 -4.09
N ILE A 58 -7.77 -14.80 -4.59
CA ILE A 58 -7.60 -15.89 -5.56
C ILE A 58 -7.91 -17.25 -4.94
N ASN A 59 -7.55 -17.48 -3.67
CA ASN A 59 -7.91 -18.71 -2.96
C ASN A 59 -9.43 -18.87 -2.82
N ILE A 60 -10.13 -17.78 -2.46
CA ILE A 60 -11.59 -17.77 -2.26
C ILE A 60 -12.32 -17.88 -3.60
N ASN A 61 -11.87 -17.13 -4.62
CA ASN A 61 -12.44 -17.13 -5.95
C ASN A 61 -11.31 -17.30 -6.99
N PRO A 62 -11.03 -18.55 -7.44
CA PRO A 62 -10.00 -18.81 -8.45
C PRO A 62 -10.24 -18.13 -9.81
N THR A 63 -11.44 -17.58 -10.04
CA THR A 63 -11.78 -16.83 -11.26
C THR A 63 -11.98 -15.33 -11.02
N TYR A 64 -11.49 -14.81 -9.89
CA TYR A 64 -11.62 -13.42 -9.44
C TYR A 64 -11.38 -12.41 -10.57
N ASP A 65 -10.20 -12.45 -11.21
CA ASP A 65 -9.84 -11.49 -12.25
C ASP A 65 -10.84 -11.48 -13.41
N ARG A 66 -11.27 -12.67 -13.84
CA ARG A 66 -12.22 -12.83 -14.94
C ARG A 66 -13.59 -12.28 -14.55
N ASP A 67 -14.06 -12.61 -13.35
CA ASP A 67 -15.39 -12.23 -12.89
C ASP A 67 -15.48 -10.71 -12.70
N PHE A 68 -14.45 -10.08 -12.14
CA PHE A 68 -14.38 -8.62 -12.01
C PHE A 68 -14.11 -7.91 -13.34
N ALA A 69 -13.33 -8.49 -14.26
CA ALA A 69 -13.16 -7.92 -15.60
C ALA A 69 -14.49 -7.90 -16.38
N ALA A 70 -15.31 -8.94 -16.27
CA ALA A 70 -16.62 -9.03 -16.92
C ALA A 70 -17.66 -8.05 -16.35
N ASN A 71 -17.48 -7.60 -15.11
CA ASN A 71 -18.36 -6.64 -14.46
C ASN A 71 -17.84 -5.19 -14.49
N LYS A 72 -16.71 -4.94 -15.16
CA LYS A 72 -16.32 -3.55 -15.47
C LYS A 72 -17.38 -2.99 -16.43
N PRO A 73 -18.00 -1.85 -16.13
CA PRO A 73 -18.74 -1.11 -17.15
C PRO A 73 -17.84 -0.99 -18.37
N ALA A 74 -18.38 -1.23 -19.58
CA ALA A 74 -17.66 -0.97 -20.82
C ALA A 74 -16.98 0.40 -20.68
N PRO A 75 -15.71 0.56 -21.10
CA PRO A 75 -15.05 1.85 -20.98
C PRO A 75 -16.00 2.86 -21.60
N ALA A 76 -16.49 3.80 -20.79
CA ALA A 76 -17.23 4.94 -21.30
C ALA A 76 -16.37 5.44 -22.46
N SER A 77 -16.95 5.37 -23.67
CA SER A 77 -16.32 5.70 -24.94
C SER A 77 -15.28 6.76 -24.69
N VAL A 78 -13.99 6.46 -24.96
CA VAL A 78 -12.84 7.33 -24.76
C VAL A 78 -13.31 8.77 -24.92
N GLY A 79 -13.67 9.38 -23.79
CA GLY A 79 -14.02 10.77 -23.76
C GLY A 79 -12.72 11.40 -24.16
N THR A 80 -12.73 12.10 -25.29
CA THR A 80 -11.70 13.07 -25.65
C THR A 80 -11.12 13.60 -24.36
N ARG A 81 -9.83 13.32 -24.13
CA ARG A 81 -9.06 13.85 -23.01
C ARG A 81 -9.53 15.28 -22.85
N ASP A 82 -10.34 15.52 -21.82
CA ASP A 82 -10.82 16.85 -21.57
C ASP A 82 -9.59 17.56 -21.03
N GLU A 83 -8.87 18.20 -21.95
CA GLU A 83 -7.91 19.28 -21.69
C GLU A 83 -8.67 20.50 -21.12
N THR A 84 -9.67 20.28 -20.27
CA THR A 84 -10.00 21.27 -19.26
C THR A 84 -8.88 21.17 -18.25
N SER A 85 -7.95 22.12 -18.36
CA SER A 85 -7.01 22.49 -17.31
C SER A 85 -7.77 22.95 -16.06
N HIS A 86 -8.52 22.06 -15.43
CA HIS A 86 -8.71 22.13 -14.00
C HIS A 86 -7.33 21.88 -13.45
N LEU A 87 -6.66 22.97 -13.06
CA LEU A 87 -5.50 22.92 -12.18
C LEU A 87 -5.99 22.22 -10.91
N HIS A 88 -6.09 20.89 -10.94
CA HIS A 88 -6.09 20.08 -9.74
C HIS A 88 -4.85 20.57 -9.00
N LYS A 89 -5.09 21.17 -7.84
CA LYS A 89 -4.04 21.71 -6.99
C LYS A 89 -2.94 20.67 -6.97
N ARG A 90 -1.75 21.01 -7.50
CA ARG A 90 -0.62 20.08 -7.53
C ARG A 90 -0.47 19.61 -6.09
N LEU A 91 -0.72 18.33 -5.87
CA LEU A 91 -0.48 17.73 -4.57
C LEU A 91 1.01 17.90 -4.28
N ASP A 92 1.34 18.17 -3.03
CA ASP A 92 2.71 18.47 -2.67
C ASP A 92 3.51 17.17 -2.69
N VAL A 93 4.45 17.06 -3.64
CA VAL A 93 5.29 15.88 -3.82
C VAL A 93 6.69 16.21 -3.37
N THR A 94 7.16 15.48 -2.37
CA THR A 94 8.55 15.54 -1.91
C THR A 94 9.28 14.29 -2.38
N CYS A 95 10.47 14.46 -2.93
CA CYS A 95 11.25 13.38 -3.51
C CYS A 95 12.55 13.17 -2.74
N ASN A 96 12.98 11.90 -2.64
CA ASN A 96 14.30 11.51 -2.11
C ASN A 96 14.54 11.93 -0.66
N ASP A 97 13.49 11.96 0.14
CA ASP A 97 13.46 12.19 1.59
C ASP A 97 13.49 10.90 2.43
N TYR A 98 13.40 9.74 1.77
CA TYR A 98 13.47 8.41 2.39
C TYR A 98 14.54 7.53 1.73
N ASP A 99 14.87 6.43 2.39
CA ASP A 99 15.63 5.33 1.76
C ASP A 99 14.88 4.81 0.54
N GLN A 100 15.60 4.53 -0.54
CA GLN A 100 14.98 4.27 -1.84
C GLN A 100 14.49 2.83 -2.02
N ALA A 101 13.29 2.69 -2.58
CA ALA A 101 12.70 1.43 -3.00
C ALA A 101 13.07 1.08 -4.46
N ILE A 102 12.96 -0.18 -4.83
CA ILE A 102 13.08 -0.64 -6.22
C ILE A 102 11.80 -0.22 -6.97
N ARG A 103 11.93 0.64 -7.97
CA ARG A 103 10.80 1.21 -8.73
C ARG A 103 9.88 0.15 -9.33
N GLU A 104 10.46 -0.91 -9.90
CA GLU A 104 9.70 -2.02 -10.49
C GLU A 104 8.77 -2.70 -9.47
N ARG A 105 9.23 -2.87 -8.23
CA ARG A 105 8.42 -3.49 -7.15
C ARG A 105 7.30 -2.59 -6.66
N ILE A 106 7.51 -1.27 -6.72
CA ILE A 106 6.46 -0.29 -6.49
C ILE A 106 5.41 -0.35 -7.62
N GLN A 107 5.84 -0.48 -8.88
CA GLN A 107 4.91 -0.66 -10.00
C GLN A 107 4.08 -1.95 -9.87
N GLU A 108 4.69 -3.05 -9.44
CA GLU A 108 3.95 -4.28 -9.13
C GLU A 108 2.91 -4.05 -8.03
N GLY A 109 3.29 -3.38 -6.93
CA GLY A 109 2.38 -3.01 -5.85
C GLY A 109 1.20 -2.14 -6.32
N ILE A 110 1.46 -1.16 -7.20
CA ILE A 110 0.43 -0.34 -7.85
C ILE A 110 -0.53 -1.22 -8.66
N SER A 111 -0.02 -2.19 -9.42
CA SER A 111 -0.85 -3.12 -10.18
C SER A 111 -1.75 -3.97 -9.29
N TYR A 112 -1.24 -4.49 -8.17
CA TYR A 112 -2.07 -5.22 -7.20
C TYR A 112 -3.18 -4.33 -6.62
N LEU A 113 -2.86 -3.09 -6.21
CA LEU A 113 -3.85 -2.14 -5.68
C LEU A 113 -4.96 -1.83 -6.69
N ARG A 114 -4.63 -1.77 -7.98
CA ARG A 114 -5.60 -1.59 -9.07
C ARG A 114 -6.43 -2.82 -9.39
N GLY A 115 -5.97 -4.00 -8.97
CA GLY A 115 -6.65 -5.28 -9.16
C GLY A 115 -7.69 -5.59 -8.08
N VAL A 116 -7.57 -5.00 -6.89
CA VAL A 116 -8.47 -5.25 -5.77
C VAL A 116 -9.61 -4.24 -5.76
N SER A 117 -10.85 -4.73 -5.66
CA SER A 117 -12.04 -3.90 -5.48
C SER A 117 -12.36 -3.69 -3.99
N GLY A 118 -12.86 -2.51 -3.63
CA GLY A 118 -13.27 -2.21 -2.25
C GLY A 118 -12.74 -0.86 -1.76
N GLN A 119 -12.78 -0.67 -0.44
CA GLN A 119 -12.39 0.58 0.22
C GLN A 119 -11.39 0.30 1.34
N PRO A 120 -10.24 1.01 1.37
CA PRO A 120 -9.34 0.99 2.51
C PRO A 120 -9.84 1.93 3.60
N SER A 121 -9.74 1.49 4.85
CA SER A 121 -9.95 2.33 6.04
C SER A 121 -8.71 2.30 6.94
N ASN A 122 -8.34 3.45 7.47
CA ASN A 122 -7.26 3.59 8.45
C ASN A 122 -7.79 4.34 9.67
N GLY A 123 -7.40 3.90 10.86
CA GLY A 123 -7.83 4.43 12.16
C GLY A 123 -7.53 5.93 12.31
N PRO A 124 -8.04 6.56 13.36
CA PRO A 124 -7.73 7.97 13.58
C PRO A 124 -6.23 8.14 13.75
N GLY A 125 -5.66 9.10 13.03
CA GLY A 125 -4.37 9.68 13.36
C GLY A 125 -4.50 10.70 14.50
N PRO A 126 -3.61 11.72 14.56
CA PRO A 126 -2.60 12.03 13.57
C PRO A 126 -1.45 11.02 13.60
N GLY A 127 -0.96 10.69 12.42
CA GLY A 127 0.25 9.92 12.22
C GLY A 127 0.13 8.43 12.41
N ASN A 128 -0.91 7.86 11.79
CA ASN A 128 -1.11 6.43 11.73
C ASN A 128 -0.92 5.92 10.30
N CYS A 129 0.06 5.03 10.08
CA CYS A 129 0.39 4.51 8.76
C CYS A 129 0.11 3.01 8.64
N GLY A 130 -0.47 2.63 7.50
CA GLY A 130 -0.56 1.25 7.05
C GLY A 130 0.43 0.97 5.92
N ARG A 131 1.16 -0.15 6.03
CA ARG A 131 2.01 -0.63 4.93
C ARG A 131 1.16 -1.37 3.91
N VAL A 132 0.74 -0.68 2.85
CA VAL A 132 -0.24 -1.21 1.90
C VAL A 132 0.31 -2.24 0.93
N SER A 133 1.60 -2.16 0.64
CA SER A 133 2.32 -3.09 -0.22
C SER A 133 3.76 -3.18 0.27
N CYS A 134 4.35 -4.37 0.23
CA CYS A 134 5.76 -4.57 0.50
C CYS A 134 6.28 -5.76 -0.31
N SER A 135 7.31 -5.57 -1.12
CA SER A 135 8.00 -6.65 -1.83
C SER A 135 9.46 -6.29 -2.09
N TYR A 136 10.40 -7.21 -1.87
CA TYR A 136 11.85 -6.98 -2.00
C TYR A 136 12.31 -5.66 -1.35
N ASN A 137 11.90 -5.47 -0.09
CA ASN A 137 12.11 -4.27 0.71
C ASN A 137 11.62 -2.94 0.10
N SER A 138 10.66 -3.01 -0.82
CA SER A 138 10.09 -1.85 -1.52
C SER A 138 8.64 -1.72 -1.12
N ALA A 139 8.31 -0.65 -0.39
CA ALA A 139 7.00 -0.50 0.22
C ALA A 139 6.25 0.74 -0.28
N ILE A 140 4.93 0.56 -0.37
CA ILE A 140 3.97 1.65 -0.48
C ILE A 140 3.28 1.75 0.87
N TRP A 141 3.17 2.95 1.39
CA TRP A 141 2.53 3.27 2.65
C TRP A 141 1.39 4.25 2.44
N TRP A 142 0.38 4.13 3.29
CA TRP A 142 -0.70 5.09 3.40
C TRP A 142 -0.80 5.57 4.85
N CYS A 143 -0.64 6.88 5.04
CA CYS A 143 -0.72 7.51 6.36
C CYS A 143 -1.97 8.37 6.47
N ASN A 144 -2.73 8.21 7.55
CA ASN A 144 -3.80 9.10 7.94
C ASN A 144 -3.28 10.14 8.93
N ASP A 145 -3.23 11.39 8.50
CA ASP A 145 -2.78 12.52 9.31
C ASP A 145 -3.96 13.24 10.01
N ASN A 146 -5.20 12.83 9.73
CA ASN A 146 -6.39 13.36 10.42
C ASN A 146 -6.55 12.76 11.81
N THR A 147 -7.16 13.50 12.73
CA THR A 147 -7.55 13.00 14.07
C THR A 147 -8.73 12.03 14.05
N SER A 148 -9.35 11.80 12.89
CA SER A 148 -10.52 10.94 12.70
C SER A 148 -10.18 9.77 11.77
N PRO A 149 -10.88 8.61 11.87
CA PRO A 149 -10.71 7.54 10.91
C PRO A 149 -10.96 8.04 9.49
N LYS A 150 -10.24 7.48 8.53
CA LYS A 150 -10.36 7.84 7.12
C LYS A 150 -10.60 6.62 6.26
N THR A 151 -11.60 6.72 5.38
CA THR A 151 -11.89 5.74 4.34
C THR A 151 -11.70 6.41 2.98
N LEU A 152 -10.93 5.78 2.09
CA LEU A 152 -10.79 6.27 0.72
C LEU A 152 -11.85 5.64 -0.18
N GLY A 153 -12.18 6.33 -1.28
CA GLY A 153 -13.21 5.87 -2.21
C GLY A 153 -12.87 4.55 -2.89
N SER A 154 -11.58 4.26 -3.09
CA SER A 154 -11.06 2.97 -3.55
C SER A 154 -9.55 2.82 -3.31
N PHE A 155 -9.02 1.60 -3.48
CA PHE A 155 -7.58 1.36 -3.49
C PHE A 155 -6.84 2.07 -4.63
N ASN A 156 -7.55 2.47 -5.71
CA ASN A 156 -6.96 3.28 -6.77
C ASN A 156 -6.46 4.63 -6.24
N ASN A 157 -7.04 5.17 -5.16
CA ASN A 157 -6.54 6.42 -4.58
C ASN A 157 -5.10 6.29 -4.09
N ILE A 158 -4.76 5.16 -3.44
CA ILE A 158 -3.40 4.90 -2.96
C ILE A 158 -2.48 4.52 -4.12
N ALA A 159 -2.99 3.75 -5.09
CA ALA A 159 -2.26 3.38 -6.30
C ALA A 159 -1.86 4.61 -7.14
N ASP A 160 -2.78 5.56 -7.30
CA ASP A 160 -2.55 6.80 -8.03
C ASP A 160 -1.54 7.67 -7.30
N SER A 161 -1.58 7.70 -5.97
CA SER A 161 -0.60 8.43 -5.18
C SER A 161 0.83 7.88 -5.36
N ALA A 162 1.00 6.56 -5.23
CA ALA A 162 2.27 5.91 -5.52
C ALA A 162 2.71 6.12 -6.98
N GLN A 163 1.75 6.12 -7.93
CA GLN A 163 2.02 6.36 -9.34
C GLN A 163 2.53 7.80 -9.60
N VAL A 164 1.97 8.80 -8.91
CA VAL A 164 2.45 10.18 -8.95
C VAL A 164 3.89 10.26 -8.44
N ILE A 165 4.18 9.65 -7.29
CA ILE A 165 5.52 9.64 -6.70
C ILE A 165 6.54 9.03 -7.67
N ILE A 166 6.27 7.87 -8.27
CA ILE A 166 7.24 7.25 -9.20
C ILE A 166 7.40 8.03 -10.51
N ASN A 167 6.38 8.76 -10.94
CA ASN A 167 6.45 9.58 -12.15
C ASN A 167 7.25 10.87 -11.93
N GLN A 168 7.17 11.47 -10.74
CA GLN A 168 7.84 12.73 -10.44
C GLN A 168 9.24 12.54 -9.84
N CYS A 169 9.41 11.57 -8.93
CA CYS A 169 10.64 11.41 -8.15
C CYS A 169 11.68 10.47 -8.80
N GLY A 170 11.27 9.65 -9.77
CA GLY A 170 12.16 8.71 -10.45
C GLY A 170 11.57 8.20 -11.77
N PRO A 171 11.27 9.09 -12.76
CA PRO A 171 10.59 8.69 -14.00
C PRO A 171 11.36 7.62 -14.79
N THR A 172 12.70 7.66 -14.75
CA THR A 172 13.61 6.76 -15.47
C THR A 172 14.59 6.02 -14.56
N GLU A 173 14.46 6.19 -13.25
CA GLU A 173 15.42 5.65 -12.28
C GLU A 173 15.07 4.23 -11.85
N VAL A 174 16.08 3.46 -11.45
CA VAL A 174 15.90 2.11 -10.88
C VAL A 174 15.32 2.18 -9.47
N TYR A 175 15.72 3.22 -8.73
CA TYR A 175 15.37 3.43 -7.35
C TYR A 175 14.53 4.69 -7.20
N VAL A 176 13.60 4.67 -6.25
CA VAL A 176 12.68 5.79 -6.02
C VAL A 176 12.25 5.86 -4.57
N SER A 177 12.08 7.09 -4.09
CA SER A 177 11.43 7.38 -2.81
C SER A 177 10.79 8.75 -2.87
N GLY A 178 9.71 8.91 -2.13
CA GLY A 178 9.04 10.19 -1.98
C GLY A 178 7.72 10.05 -1.25
N GLU A 179 7.08 11.18 -1.03
CA GLU A 179 5.72 11.27 -0.52
C GLU A 179 4.88 12.23 -1.34
N GLU A 180 3.58 11.97 -1.36
CA GLU A 180 2.57 12.88 -1.89
C GLU A 180 1.59 13.24 -0.77
N ASN A 181 1.44 14.54 -0.53
CA ASN A 181 0.56 15.09 0.49
C ASN A 181 -0.79 15.54 -0.09
N HIS A 182 -1.84 14.84 0.35
CA HIS A 182 -3.20 15.17 0.02
C HIS A 182 -3.75 16.19 1.01
N GLY A 183 -4.26 17.30 0.48
CA GLY A 183 -4.76 18.43 1.29
C GLY A 183 -5.95 18.13 2.21
N ASP A 184 -6.50 16.91 2.15
CA ASP A 184 -7.53 16.37 3.06
C ASP A 184 -6.94 15.42 4.13
N GLY A 185 -5.65 15.58 4.47
CA GLY A 185 -5.02 15.04 5.67
C GLY A 185 -4.61 13.58 5.57
N TRP A 186 -4.11 13.16 4.41
CA TRP A 186 -3.46 11.85 4.26
C TRP A 186 -2.30 11.92 3.28
N ARG A 187 -1.40 10.95 3.38
CA ARG A 187 -0.20 10.85 2.54
C ARG A 187 -0.02 9.47 1.95
N GLY A 188 0.40 9.43 0.69
CA GLY A 188 1.04 8.26 0.10
C GLY A 188 2.56 8.39 0.25
N ILE A 189 3.24 7.30 0.61
CA ILE A 189 4.70 7.29 0.76
C ILE A 189 5.27 6.06 0.05
N VAL A 190 6.31 6.26 -0.74
CA VAL A 190 7.11 5.20 -1.36
C VAL A 190 8.51 5.25 -0.76
N ARG A 191 8.94 4.13 -0.15
CA ARG A 191 10.27 4.03 0.45
C ARG A 191 10.72 2.58 0.61
N TRP A 192 12.01 2.42 0.88
CA TRP A 192 12.54 1.18 1.42
C TRP A 192 11.88 0.87 2.76
N SER A 193 11.48 -0.38 2.96
CA SER A 193 11.00 -0.92 4.23
C SER A 193 11.26 -2.41 4.26
N ALA A 194 11.76 -2.94 5.37
CA ALA A 194 11.99 -4.38 5.50
C ALA A 194 10.68 -5.16 5.35
N CYS A 195 10.58 -6.00 4.32
CA CYS A 195 9.54 -7.02 4.16
C CYS A 195 10.11 -8.35 4.70
#